data_AF-A0A0R2JXW1-F1
#
_entry.id   AF-A0A0R2JXW1-F1
#
_cell.length_a   1.000
_cell.length_b   1.000
_cell.length_c   1.000
_cell.angle_alpha   90.00
_cell.angle_beta   90.00
_cell.angle_gamma   90.00
#
_symmetry.space_group_name_H-M   'P 1'
#
loop_
_entity.id
_entity.type
_entity.pdbx_description
1 polymer ?
#
loop_
_entity_poly.entity_id
_entity_poly.type
_entity_poly.pdbx_seq_one_letter_code
_entity_poly.pdbx_strand_id
1 'polypeptide(L)'
;MKEVFVLAQEQLTISHSKGHHLTPIERGKIAGLLAAGKSARQIATELGVCHQTINNELKRGCVQQVKKINGKEQYFNIYAPDTAQIRYEMNRQHCHRPSKIQTHY
;
A
#
# COMPACT_ATOMS: atom_id res chain seq x y z
N MET A 1 38.46 -7.69 7.37
CA MET A 1 37.88 -6.33 7.30
C MET A 1 36.53 -6.46 6.63
N LYS A 2 35.46 -5.94 7.24
CA LYS A 2 34.10 -6.13 6.74
C LYS A 2 33.87 -5.21 5.55
N GLU A 3 33.78 -5.79 4.36
CA GLU A 3 33.30 -5.11 3.16
C GLU A 3 31.86 -4.64 3.43
N VAL A 4 31.69 -3.36 3.72
CA VAL A 4 30.38 -2.73 3.85
C VAL A 4 29.89 -2.47 2.43
N PHE A 5 29.19 -3.43 1.86
CA PHE A 5 28.57 -3.30 0.54
C PHE A 5 27.40 -2.30 0.66
N VAL A 6 27.69 -1.01 0.49
CA VAL A 6 26.67 0.05 0.41
C VAL A 6 25.98 -0.10 -0.93
N LEU A 7 24.90 -0.88 -0.97
CA LEU A 7 23.97 -0.91 -2.11
C LEU A 7 23.18 0.41 -2.12
N ALA A 8 23.79 1.44 -2.71
CA ALA A 8 23.07 2.63 -3.12
C ALA A 8 22.10 2.23 -4.23
N GLN A 9 20.82 2.05 -3.89
CA GLN A 9 19.77 1.76 -4.87
C GLN A 9 19.47 3.06 -5.63
N GLU A 10 19.89 3.12 -6.90
CA GLU A 10 19.60 4.25 -7.78
C GLU A 10 18.08 4.46 -7.86
N GLN A 11 17.63 5.63 -7.40
CA GLN A 11 16.23 6.02 -7.43
C GLN A 11 15.89 6.41 -8.86
N LEU A 12 15.47 5.44 -9.68
CA LEU A 12 14.78 5.72 -10.93
C LEU A 12 13.54 6.54 -10.57
N THR A 13 13.58 7.85 -10.80
CA THR A 13 12.45 8.76 -10.62
C THR A 13 11.42 8.45 -11.70
N ILE A 14 10.67 7.36 -11.53
CA ILE A 14 9.51 7.05 -12.35
C ILE A 14 8.51 8.16 -12.01
N SER A 15 8.43 9.16 -12.87
CA SER A 15 7.45 10.23 -12.73
C SER A 15 6.07 9.60 -12.72
N HIS A 16 5.47 9.52 -11.53
CA HIS A 16 4.15 8.93 -11.40
C HIS A 16 3.14 9.85 -12.08
N SER A 17 2.65 9.44 -13.25
CA SER A 17 1.73 10.26 -14.04
C SER A 17 0.40 10.44 -13.29
N LYS A 18 -0.25 11.58 -13.51
CA LYS A 18 -1.55 11.87 -12.88
C LYS A 18 -2.55 10.78 -13.28
N GLY A 19 -3.21 10.19 -12.29
CA GLY A 19 -4.21 9.13 -12.50
C GLY A 19 -3.65 7.71 -12.51
N HIS A 20 -2.32 7.53 -12.39
CA HIS A 20 -1.78 6.20 -12.15
C HIS A 20 -2.19 5.70 -10.75
N HIS A 21 -2.41 4.40 -10.62
CA HIS A 21 -2.80 3.77 -9.38
C HIS A 21 -1.66 2.92 -8.87
N LEU A 22 -1.48 2.88 -7.55
CA LEU A 22 -0.49 2.00 -6.94
C LEU A 22 -0.69 0.57 -7.44
N THR A 23 0.38 -0.01 -7.93
CA THR A 23 0.48 -1.40 -8.36
C THR A 23 0.67 -2.31 -7.14
N PRO A 24 0.40 -3.63 -7.26
CA PRO A 24 0.69 -4.60 -6.19
C PRO A 24 2.16 -4.56 -5.74
N ILE A 25 3.08 -4.33 -6.70
CA ILE A 25 4.52 -4.24 -6.42
C ILE A 25 4.83 -3.00 -5.58
N GLU A 26 4.27 -1.84 -5.92
CA GLU A 26 4.44 -0.62 -5.13
C GLU A 26 3.84 -0.77 -3.73
N ARG A 27 2.68 -1.41 -3.59
CA ARG A 27 2.10 -1.76 -2.28
C ARG A 27 3.04 -2.66 -1.46
N GLY A 28 3.65 -3.66 -2.09
CA GLY A 28 4.67 -4.50 -1.46
C GLY A 28 5.90 -3.70 -0.99
N LYS A 29 6.38 -2.75 -1.81
CA LYS A 29 7.45 -1.83 -1.41
C LYS A 29 7.05 -0.97 -0.21
N ILE A 30 5.83 -0.42 -0.19
CA ILE A 30 5.32 0.35 0.97
C ILE A 30 5.37 -0.49 2.24
N ALA A 31 4.93 -1.75 2.19
CA ALA A 31 4.95 -2.65 3.33
C ALA A 31 6.38 -2.91 3.85
N GLY A 32 7.34 -3.17 2.94
CA GLY A 32 8.74 -3.35 3.31
C GLY A 32 9.37 -2.10 3.94
N LEU A 33 9.04 -0.92 3.41
CA LEU A 33 9.57 0.34 3.92
C LEU A 33 8.98 0.74 5.28
N LEU A 34 7.71 0.41 5.53
CA LEU A 34 7.11 0.55 6.86
C LEU A 34 7.75 -0.38 7.88
N ALA A 35 8.04 -1.63 7.48
CA ALA A 35 8.74 -2.58 8.34
C ALA A 35 10.16 -2.09 8.69
N ALA A 36 10.79 -1.35 7.77
CA ALA A 36 12.06 -0.65 8.00
C ALA A 36 11.94 0.64 8.85
N GLY A 37 10.74 1.01 9.31
CA GLY A 37 10.50 2.18 10.16
C GLY A 37 10.49 3.52 9.42
N LYS A 38 10.41 3.53 8.09
CA LYS A 38 10.36 4.76 7.30
C LYS A 38 9.00 5.45 7.44
N SER A 39 9.02 6.78 7.47
CA SER A 39 7.81 7.60 7.47
C SER A 39 7.13 7.61 6.09
N ALA A 40 5.82 7.86 6.06
CA ALA A 40 5.06 7.95 4.81
C ALA A 40 5.63 8.98 3.81
N ARG A 41 6.26 10.06 4.30
CA ARG A 41 6.92 11.06 3.47
C ARG A 41 8.18 10.51 2.80
N GLN A 42 9.01 9.78 3.55
CA GLN A 42 10.21 9.14 3.01
C GLN A 42 9.85 8.06 1.98
N ILE A 43 8.83 7.25 2.28
CA ILE A 43 8.28 6.24 1.37
C ILE A 43 7.82 6.89 0.06
N ALA A 44 7.13 8.03 0.14
CA ALA A 44 6.65 8.75 -1.03
C ALA A 44 7.79 9.29 -1.90
N THR A 45 8.83 9.84 -1.29
CA THR A 45 10.04 10.29 -2.00
C THR A 45 10.76 9.14 -2.70
N GLU A 46 10.86 7.98 -2.06
CA GLU A 46 11.50 6.77 -2.61
C GLU A 46 10.69 6.12 -3.73
N LEU A 47 9.37 6.22 -3.70
CA LEU A 47 8.49 5.71 -4.76
C LEU A 47 8.18 6.74 -5.86
N GLY A 48 8.62 7.99 -5.71
CA GLY A 48 8.30 9.07 -6.65
C GLY A 48 6.80 9.45 -6.67
N VAL A 49 6.07 9.19 -5.59
CA VAL A 49 4.63 9.46 -5.46
C VAL A 49 4.34 10.60 -4.51
N CYS A 50 3.14 11.18 -4.59
CA CYS A 50 2.71 12.16 -3.60
C CYS A 50 2.55 11.51 -2.21
N HIS A 51 3.01 12.18 -1.14
CA HIS A 51 2.84 11.68 0.23
C HIS A 51 1.36 11.44 0.59
N GLN A 52 0.44 12.17 -0.04
CA GLN A 52 -0.99 12.02 0.21
C GLN A 52 -1.48 10.67 -0.31
N THR A 53 -0.93 10.19 -1.42
CA THR A 53 -1.23 8.86 -1.97
C THR A 53 -0.86 7.78 -0.97
N ILE A 54 0.35 7.86 -0.39
CA ILE A 54 0.79 6.93 0.65
C ILE A 54 -0.12 7.02 1.88
N ASN A 55 -0.40 8.21 2.40
CA ASN A 55 -1.28 8.36 3.57
C ASN A 55 -2.68 7.79 3.33
N ASN A 56 -3.25 8.01 2.14
CA ASN A 56 -4.56 7.46 1.78
C ASN A 56 -4.53 5.94 1.66
N GLU A 57 -3.46 5.40 1.09
CA GLU A 57 -3.23 3.96 0.99
C GLU A 57 -3.12 3.32 2.38
N LEU A 58 -2.33 3.89 3.31
CA LEU A 58 -2.21 3.40 4.69
C LEU A 58 -3.54 3.47 5.44
N LYS A 59 -4.28 4.58 5.31
CA LYS A 59 -5.60 4.72 5.93
C LYS A 59 -6.60 3.65 5.46
N ARG A 60 -6.51 3.22 4.20
CA ARG A 60 -7.41 2.22 3.60
C ARG A 60 -6.93 0.77 3.79
N GLY A 61 -5.62 0.57 3.80
CA GLY A 61 -4.95 -0.74 3.81
C GLY A 61 -4.40 -1.18 5.18
N CYS A 62 -4.49 -0.35 6.21
CA CYS A 62 -4.20 -0.78 7.57
C CYS A 62 -5.31 -1.70 8.09
N VAL A 63 -4.89 -2.82 8.66
CA VAL A 63 -5.75 -3.81 9.31
C VAL A 63 -5.35 -3.92 10.77
N GLN A 64 -6.33 -3.95 11.66
CA GLN A 64 -6.11 -4.23 13.06
C GLN A 64 -5.89 -5.73 13.23
N GLN A 65 -4.68 -6.13 13.62
CA GLN A 65 -4.34 -7.50 13.97
C GLN A 65 -4.30 -7.65 15.48
N VAL A 66 -4.83 -8.76 15.97
CA VAL A 66 -4.79 -9.13 17.38
C VAL A 66 -3.79 -10.25 17.55
N LYS A 67 -2.82 -10.07 18.45
CA LYS A 67 -1.87 -11.12 18.82
C LYS A 67 -2.01 -11.39 20.32
N LYS A 68 -2.19 -12.66 20.68
CA LYS A 68 -2.12 -13.11 22.08
C LYS A 68 -0.65 -13.27 22.47
N ILE A 69 -0.18 -12.43 23.38
CA ILE A 69 1.16 -12.49 23.95
C ILE A 69 0.99 -12.68 25.47
N ASN A 70 1.51 -13.79 26.00
CA ASN A 70 1.41 -14.14 27.43
C ASN A 70 -0.04 -14.11 27.97
N GLY A 71 -0.99 -14.64 27.20
CA GLY A 71 -2.41 -14.69 27.58
C GLY A 71 -3.16 -13.36 27.48
N LYS A 72 -2.50 -12.26 27.11
CA LYS A 72 -3.12 -10.94 26.88
C LYS A 72 -3.24 -10.65 25.40
N GLU A 73 -4.39 -10.10 25.01
CA GLU A 73 -4.62 -9.64 23.64
C GLU A 73 -3.94 -8.28 23.43
N GLN A 74 -3.07 -8.20 22.44
CA GLN A 74 -2.43 -6.96 22.00
C GLN A 74 -2.88 -6.63 20.58
N TYR A 75 -3.30 -5.38 20.39
CA TYR A 75 -3.79 -4.88 19.11
C TYR A 75 -2.67 -4.13 18.38
N PHE A 76 -2.46 -4.48 17.12
CA PHE A 76 -1.47 -3.86 16.25
C PHE A 76 -2.13 -3.40 14.96
N ASN A 77 -1.80 -2.20 14.51
CA ASN A 77 -2.19 -1.74 13.19
C ASN A 77 -1.06 -2.07 12.23
N ILE A 78 -1.29 -3.04 11.35
CA ILE A 78 -0.31 -3.48 10.36
C ILE A 78 -0.87 -3.16 8.98
N TYR A 79 -0.05 -2.56 8.13
CA TYR A 79 -0.39 -2.38 6.72
C TYR A 79 -0.25 -3.72 6.00
N ALA A 80 -1.34 -4.20 5.42
CA ALA A 80 -1.37 -5.49 4.72
C ALA A 80 -1.60 -5.26 3.21
N PRO A 81 -0.57 -5.41 2.36
CA PRO A 81 -0.62 -5.02 0.95
C PRO A 81 -1.68 -5.80 0.16
N ASP A 82 -1.84 -7.10 0.43
CA ASP A 82 -2.83 -7.94 -0.24
C ASP A 82 -4.27 -7.48 0.05
N THR A 83 -4.54 -7.15 1.32
CA THR A 83 -5.86 -6.65 1.72
C THR A 83 -6.17 -5.30 1.08
N ALA A 84 -5.15 -4.45 0.93
CA ALA A 84 -5.28 -3.15 0.30
C ALA A 84 -5.54 -3.28 -1.21
N GLN A 85 -4.88 -4.25 -1.86
CA GLN A 85 -5.12 -4.60 -3.26
C GLN A 85 -6.55 -5.09 -3.48
N ILE A 86 -7.01 -6.07 -2.69
CA ILE A 86 -8.37 -6.63 -2.77
C ILE A 86 -9.41 -5.52 -2.59
N ARG A 87 -9.24 -4.65 -1.58
CA ARG A 87 -10.14 -3.51 -1.37
C ARG A 87 -10.17 -2.56 -2.56
N TYR A 88 -9.02 -2.29 -3.17
CA TYR A 88 -8.95 -1.44 -4.35
C TYR A 88 -9.71 -2.06 -5.54
N GLU A 89 -9.52 -3.35 -5.78
CA GLU A 89 -10.19 -4.10 -6.85
C GLU A 89 -11.72 -4.15 -6.64
N MET A 90 -12.16 -4.46 -5.41
CA MET A 90 -13.58 -4.42 -5.05
C MET A 90 -14.18 -3.05 -5.31
N ASN A 91 -13.53 -1.97 -4.87
CA ASN A 91 -14.03 -0.62 -5.12
C ASN A 91 -14.07 -0.27 -6.61
N ARG A 92 -13.08 -0.75 -7.39
CA ARG A 92 -13.04 -0.52 -8.85
C ARG A 92 -14.18 -1.21 -9.58
N GLN A 93 -14.59 -2.40 -9.16
CA GLN A 93 -15.77 -3.06 -9.72
C GLN A 93 -17.02 -2.20 -9.52
N HIS A 94 -17.18 -1.55 -8.37
CA HIS A 94 -18.36 -0.70 -8.10
C HIS A 94 -18.31 0.67 -8.81
N CYS A 95 -17.18 1.06 -9.40
CA CYS A 95 -17.03 2.36 -10.09
C CYS A 95 -17.67 2.40 -11.48
N HIS A 96 -18.16 1.28 -12.02
CA HIS A 96 -18.78 1.26 -13.34
C HIS A 96 -20.26 1.67 -13.30
N ARG A 97 -20.73 2.30 -14.38
CA ARG A 97 -22.15 2.60 -14.55
C ARG A 97 -22.94 1.30 -14.70
N PRO A 98 -23.97 1.02 -13.89
CA PRO A 98 -24.77 -0.18 -14.03
C PRO A 98 -25.49 -0.19 -15.40
N SER A 99 -25.45 -1.32 -16.10
CA SER A 99 -26.12 -1.51 -17.39
C SER A 99 -27.64 -1.56 -17.21
N LYS A 100 -28.39 -0.76 -17.96
CA LYS A 100 -29.86 -0.65 -17.92
C LYS A 100 -30.58 -1.79 -18.68
N ILE A 101 -30.05 -3.00 -18.70
CA ILE A 101 -30.75 -4.11 -19.38
C ILE A 101 -31.82 -4.61 -18.42
N GLN A 102 -33.05 -4.18 -18.67
CA GLN A 102 -34.25 -4.59 -17.94
C GLN A 102 -34.69 -5.94 -18.53
N THR A 103 -34.33 -7.05 -17.88
CA THR A 103 -34.76 -8.38 -18.32
C THR A 103 -36.25 -8.53 -18.00
N HIS A 104 -37.11 -8.34 -19.00
CA HIS A 104 -38.50 -8.78 -18.96
C HIS A 104 -38.53 -10.28 -19.33
N TYR A 105 -39.02 -11.12 -18.41
CA TYR A 105 -39.45 -12.49 -18.67
C TYR A 105 -40.92 -12.50 -19.09
#